data_AF-A0A257NSS0-F1
#
_entry.id   AF-A0A257NSS0-F1
#
_cell.length_a   1.000
_cell.length_b   1.000
_cell.length_c   1.000
_cell.angle_alpha   90.00
_cell.angle_beta   90.00
_cell.angle_gamma   90.00
#
_symmetry.space_group_name_H-M   'P 1'
#
loop_
_entity.id
_entity.type
_entity.pdbx_description
1 polymer ?
#
loop_
_entity_poly.entity_id
_entity_poly.type
_entity_poly.pdbx_seq_one_letter_code
_entity_poly.pdbx_strand_id
1 'polypeptide(L)' 'MIAESNAELDWIIIDQLEFDSIIGIYPHERAAMQPLRFDLRLGIASMLEAARRDNISATV' A
#
# COMPACT_ATOMS: atom_id res chain seq x y z
N MET A 1 13.41 -12.36 -27.58
CA MET A 1 13.97 -11.39 -26.61
C MET A 1 12.89 -10.34 -26.40
N ILE A 2 12.02 -10.55 -25.41
CA ILE A 2 10.94 -9.59 -25.11
C ILE A 2 11.61 -8.51 -24.26
N ALA A 3 11.69 -7.30 -24.79
CA ALA A 3 12.11 -6.16 -24.00
C ALA A 3 11.05 -5.98 -22.90
N GLU A 4 11.40 -6.32 -21.66
CA GLU A 4 10.64 -5.89 -20.49
C GLU A 4 10.69 -4.36 -20.50
N SER A 5 9.62 -3.73 -20.99
CA SER A 5 9.44 -2.31 -20.81
C SER A 5 9.40 -2.07 -19.31
N ASN A 6 10.47 -1.49 -18.78
CA ASN A 6 10.51 -0.97 -17.43
C ASN A 6 9.60 0.26 -17.40
N ALA A 7 8.28 0.03 -17.41
CA ALA A 7 7.30 1.10 -17.31
C ALA A 7 7.54 1.78 -15.96
N GLU A 8 7.90 3.06 -15.98
CA GLU A 8 8.06 3.84 -14.76
C GLU A 8 6.74 3.78 -13.98
N LEU A 9 6.80 3.12 -12.82
CA LEU A 9 5.67 3.06 -11.90
C LEU A 9 5.66 4.34 -11.07
N ASP A 10 4.46 4.87 -10.88
CA ASP A 10 4.22 5.89 -9.87
C ASP A 10 3.87 5.20 -8.54
N TRP A 11 4.11 5.89 -7.42
CA TRP A 11 4.00 5.29 -6.09
C TRP A 11 2.97 6.01 -5.24
N ILE A 12 2.02 5.25 -4.68
CA ILE A 12 1.20 5.69 -3.55
C ILE A 12 1.91 5.26 -2.28
N ILE A 13 2.11 6.20 -1.37
CA ILE A 13 2.80 5.97 -0.09
C ILE A 13 1.78 6.13 1.03
N ILE A 14 1.67 5.11 1.88
CA ILE A 14 0.94 5.14 3.13
C ILE A 14 1.97 4.99 4.25
N ASP A 15 2.26 6.07 4.95
CA ASP A 15 3.21 6.07 6.06
C ASP A 15 2.47 5.98 7.39
N GLN A 16 3.00 5.17 8.31
CA GLN A 16 2.55 5.06 9.70
C GLN A 16 1.07 4.66 9.86
N LEU A 17 0.57 3.75 9.02
CA LEU A 17 -0.78 3.21 9.22
C LEU A 17 -0.80 2.38 10.50
N GLU A 18 -1.60 2.80 11.46
CA GLU A 18 -1.72 2.16 12.77
C GLU A 18 -3.14 1.63 13.01
N PHE A 19 -3.24 0.39 13.45
CA PHE A 19 -4.49 -0.19 13.95
C PHE A 19 -4.23 -1.33 14.92
N ASP A 20 -5.23 -1.62 15.75
CA ASP A 20 -5.17 -2.74 16.67
C ASP A 20 -5.51 -4.06 15.97
N SER A 21 -4.69 -5.09 16.20
CA SER A 21 -4.87 -6.42 15.64
C SER A 21 -4.43 -7.51 16.61
N ILE A 22 -4.95 -8.72 16.44
CA ILE A 22 -4.49 -9.91 17.14
C ILE A 22 -3.44 -10.59 16.27
N ILE A 23 -2.18 -10.54 16.68
CA ILE A 23 -1.06 -11.14 15.95
C ILE A 23 -0.07 -11.80 16.91
N GLY A 24 0.33 -13.03 16.63
CA GLY A 24 1.38 -13.71 17.39
C GLY A 24 1.33 -15.23 17.38
N ILE A 25 2.43 -15.83 17.83
CA ILE A 25 2.65 -17.28 17.85
C ILE A 25 2.23 -17.83 19.20
N TYR A 26 2.46 -17.10 20.29
CA TYR A 26 2.14 -17.53 21.64
C TYR A 26 0.65 -17.38 21.96
N PRO A 27 0.09 -18.25 22.83
CA PRO A 27 -1.32 -18.19 23.18
C PRO A 27 -1.78 -16.83 23.76
N HIS A 28 -0.92 -16.13 24.49
CA HIS A 28 -1.25 -14.83 25.07
C HIS A 28 -1.31 -13.71 24.02
N GLU A 29 -0.49 -13.78 22.97
CA GLU A 29 -0.52 -12.83 21.85
C GLU A 29 -1.80 -12.97 21.01
N ARG A 30 -2.35 -14.19 20.95
CA ARG A 30 -3.62 -14.47 20.26
C ARG A 30 -4.87 -14.12 21.07
N ALA A 31 -4.70 -13.77 22.35
CA ALA A 31 -5.78 -13.42 23.25
C ALA A 31 -5.90 -11.91 23.49
N ALA A 32 -4.92 -11.12 23.04
CA ALA A 32 -4.84 -9.68 23.26
C ALA A 32 -4.70 -8.91 21.95
N MET A 33 -5.42 -7.78 21.85
CA MET A 33 -5.23 -6.79 20.79
C MET A 33 -3.90 -6.07 20.98
N GLN A 34 -3.17 -5.88 19.89
CA GLN A 34 -1.86 -5.25 19.87
C GLN A 34 -1.81 -4.23 18.72
N PRO A 35 -1.19 -3.06 18.92
CA PRO A 35 -1.07 -2.06 17.85
C PRO A 35 -0.09 -2.55 16.80
N LEU A 36 -0.54 -2.58 15.54
CA LEU A 36 0.29 -2.81 14.37
C LEU A 36 0.51 -1.50 13.64
N ARG A 37 1.76 -1.23 13.29
CA ARG A 37 2.16 -0.09 12.48
C ARG A 37 2.92 -0.55 11.26
N PHE A 38 2.54 -0.08 10.08
CA PHE A 38 3.30 -0.35 8.87
C PHE A 38 3.28 0.81 7.87
N ASP A 39 4.33 0.80 7.05
CA ASP A 39 4.52 1.70 5.92
C ASP A 39 4.32 0.88 4.64
N LEU A 40 3.46 1.35 3.74
CA LEU A 40 3.09 0.67 2.50
C LEU A 40 3.46 1.55 1.29
N ARG A 41 4.06 0.92 0.27
CA ARG A 41 4.30 1.53 -1.03
C ARG A 41 3.59 0.72 -2.10
N LEU A 42 2.61 1.33 -2.75
CA LEU A 42 1.84 0.72 -3.83
C LEU A 42 2.36 1.27 -5.15
N GLY A 43 2.96 0.42 -5.97
CA GLY A 43 3.37 0.77 -7.32
C GLY A 43 2.17 0.66 -8.26
N ILE A 44 1.88 1.72 -9.00
CA ILE A 44 0.79 1.74 -9.97
C ILE A 44 1.30 2.17 -11.35
N ALA A 45 0.64 1.67 -12.39
CA ALA A 45 0.88 2.19 -13.74
C ALA A 45 0.49 3.68 -13.79
N SER A 46 1.29 4.47 -14.52
CA SER A 46 1.24 5.93 -14.64
C SER A 46 0.00 6.65 -14.06
N MET A 47 0.22 7.49 -13.04
CA MET A 47 -0.70 8.46 -12.44
C MET A 47 -1.06 9.62 -13.38
N LEU A 48 -0.41 9.74 -14.55
CA LEU A 48 -0.49 10.92 -15.40
C LEU A 48 -1.93 11.27 -15.81
N GLU A 49 -2.78 10.27 -16.03
CA GLU A 49 -4.20 10.48 -16.37
C GLU A 49 -5.04 10.95 -15.17
N ALA A 50 -4.78 10.42 -13.96
CA ALA A 50 -5.47 10.85 -12.75
C ALA A 50 -5.09 12.29 -12.37
N ALA A 51 -3.80 12.64 -12.45
CA ALA A 51 -3.28 13.98 -12.16
C ALA A 51 -3.78 15.05 -13.13
N ARG A 52 -3.95 14.71 -14.42
CA ARG A 52 -4.42 15.66 -15.45
C ARG A 52 -5.92 15.94 -15.39
N ARG A 53 -6.71 15.01 -14.87
CA ARG A 53 -8.18 15.07 -14.94
C ARG A 53 -8.87 15.46 -13.64
N ASP A 54 -8.11 15.62 -12.55
CA ASP A 54 -8.63 15.84 -11.18
C ASP A 54 -9.77 14.84 -10.85
N ASN A 55 -9.63 13.61 -11.34
CA ASN A 55 -10.65 12.58 -11.26
C ASN A 55 -10.18 11.46 -10.35
N ILE A 56 -10.67 11.46 -9.12
CA ILE A 56 -10.38 10.43 -8.11
C ILE A 56 -10.80 9.03 -8.58
N SER A 57 -11.82 8.89 -9.44
CA SER A 57 -12.22 7.58 -9.95
C SER A 57 -11.21 6.95 -10.92
N ALA A 58 -10.16 7.69 -11.32
CA ALA A 58 -9.04 7.17 -12.10
C ALA A 58 -7.84 6.75 -11.20
N THR A 59 -7.97 6.87 -9.87
CA THR A 59 -7.00 6.34 -8.89
C THR A 59 -7.41 4.93 -8.43
N VAL A 60 -6.55 4.27 -7.64
CA VAL A 60 -6.78 2.93 -7.06
C VAL A 60 -8.03 2.88 -6.20
#